data_AF-A0AAV5LJF4-F1
#
_entry.id   AF-A0AAV5LJF4-F1
#
_cell.length_a   1.000
_cell.length_b   1.000
_cell.length_c   1.000
_cell.angle_alpha   90.00
_cell.angle_beta   90.00
_cell.angle_gamma   90.00
#
_symmetry.space_group_name_H-M   'P 1'
#
loop_
_entity.id
_entity.type
_entity.pdbx_description
1 polymer ?
#
loop_
_entity_poly.entity_id
_entity_poly.type
_entity_poly.pdbx_seq_one_letter_code
_entity_poly.pdbx_strand_id
1 'polypeptide(L)'
;MELVEVGPSMDLVVRRHCLPNEGLRKEAMKTAKDQPKKKVKNVSKDAIEGKIRKIYIPDQKIGEMALPNKVKGVKRERREDHCLTLTSYSISLCAILLANGNSLEVE
;
A
#
# COMPACT_ATOMS: atom_id res chain seq x y z
N MET A 1 17.83 57.72 -12.87
CA MET A 1 16.67 58.07 -13.71
C MET A 1 15.82 59.01 -12.91
N GLU A 2 15.60 60.22 -13.42
CA GLU A 2 14.80 61.26 -12.77
C GLU A 2 13.46 61.39 -13.51
N LEU A 3 12.39 61.63 -12.76
CA LEU A 3 11.04 61.81 -13.31
C LEU A 3 10.92 63.24 -13.83
N VAL A 4 10.55 63.38 -15.11
CA VAL A 4 10.18 64.66 -15.71
C VAL A 4 8.66 64.73 -15.74
N GLU A 5 8.10 65.74 -15.09
CA GLU A 5 6.66 65.93 -15.04
C GLU A 5 6.16 66.43 -16.40
N VAL A 6 5.54 65.53 -17.15
CA VAL A 6 4.89 65.83 -18.42
C VAL A 6 3.46 65.32 -18.35
N GLY A 7 2.50 66.24 -18.45
CA GLY A 7 1.07 65.94 -18.43
C GLY A 7 0.31 66.80 -17.42
N PRO A 8 -1.03 66.73 -17.45
CA PRO A 8 -1.87 67.47 -16.50
C PRO A 8 -1.76 66.88 -15.10
N SER A 9 -1.50 67.73 -14.11
CA SER A 9 -1.61 67.40 -12.69
C SER A 9 -3.08 67.47 -12.26
N MET A 10 -3.64 66.38 -11.75
CA MET A 10 -5.03 66.30 -11.31
C MET A 10 -5.16 65.78 -9.89
N ASP A 11 -5.95 66.48 -9.08
CA ASP A 11 -6.32 66.07 -7.74
C ASP A 11 -7.74 65.48 -7.74
N LEU A 12 -7.87 64.22 -7.34
CA LEU A 12 -9.15 63.50 -7.33
C LEU A 12 -9.68 63.36 -5.90
N VAL A 13 -10.97 63.66 -5.72
CA VAL A 13 -11.69 63.47 -4.44
C VAL A 13 -12.87 62.53 -4.65
N VAL A 14 -12.98 61.49 -3.82
CA VAL A 14 -14.08 60.52 -3.90
C VAL A 14 -15.37 61.16 -3.40
N ARG A 15 -16.42 61.10 -4.21
CA ARG A 15 -17.77 61.57 -3.86
C ARG A 15 -18.72 60.36 -3.75
N ARG A 16 -19.96 60.49 -4.21
CA ARG A 16 -20.96 59.41 -4.15
C ARG A 16 -20.62 58.31 -5.16
N HIS A 17 -20.79 57.06 -4.75
CA HIS A 17 -20.56 55.88 -5.57
C HIS A 17 -21.85 55.04 -5.66
N CYS A 18 -22.10 54.44 -6.82
CA CYS A 18 -23.17 53.45 -7.01
C CYS A 18 -22.50 52.10 -7.30
N LEU A 19 -22.63 51.15 -6.38
CA LEU A 19 -22.03 49.83 -6.55
C LEU A 19 -22.91 48.95 -7.45
N PRO A 20 -22.30 48.15 -8.34
CA PRO A 20 -23.05 47.22 -9.15
C PRO A 20 -23.65 46.12 -8.27
N ASN A 21 -24.80 45.60 -8.70
CA ASN A 21 -25.39 44.40 -8.11
C ASN A 21 -24.42 43.21 -8.20
N GLU A 22 -24.42 42.34 -7.20
CA GLU A 22 -23.52 41.18 -7.12
C GLU A 22 -23.67 40.22 -8.30
N GLY A 23 -24.88 40.06 -8.84
CA GLY A 23 -25.14 39.25 -10.02
C GLY A 23 -24.40 39.78 -11.25
N LEU A 24 -24.59 41.07 -11.55
CA LEU A 24 -23.93 41.76 -12.67
C LEU A 24 -22.41 41.73 -12.53
N ARG A 25 -21.89 41.89 -11.30
CA ARG A 25 -20.45 41.80 -11.03
C ARG A 25 -19.91 40.41 -11.36
N LYS A 26 -20.61 39.35 -10.98
CA LYS A 26 -20.20 37.95 -11.25
C LYS A 26 -20.26 37.62 -12.73
N GLU A 27 -21.24 38.15 -13.45
CA GLU A 27 -21.37 37.97 -14.89
C GLU A 27 -20.26 38.70 -15.67
N ALA A 28 -20.00 39.97 -15.32
CA ALA A 28 -18.95 40.76 -15.97
C ALA A 28 -17.53 40.21 -15.69
N MET A 29 -17.31 39.63 -14.50
CA MET A 29 -16.02 39.03 -14.13
C MET A 29 -15.87 37.56 -14.55
N LYS A 30 -16.79 37.03 -15.37
CA LYS A 30 -16.71 35.67 -15.87
C LYS A 30 -15.57 35.54 -16.86
N THR A 31 -14.56 34.75 -16.53
CA THR A 31 -13.44 34.49 -17.43
C THR A 31 -13.86 33.53 -18.55
N ALA A 32 -13.25 33.67 -19.73
CA ALA A 32 -13.47 32.77 -20.86
C ALA A 32 -13.28 31.29 -20.46
N LYS A 33 -14.06 30.39 -21.07
CA LYS A 33 -14.00 28.95 -20.78
C LYS A 33 -12.71 28.30 -21.29
N ASP A 34 -12.10 28.88 -22.33
CA ASP A 34 -10.90 28.35 -23.01
C ASP A 34 -9.58 28.78 -22.37
N GLN A 35 -9.63 29.33 -21.15
CA GLN A 35 -8.43 29.64 -20.39
C GLN A 35 -7.58 28.38 -20.16
N PRO A 36 -6.24 28.52 -20.08
CA PRO A 36 -5.35 27.39 -19.88
C PRO A 36 -5.80 26.62 -18.64
N LYS A 37 -6.23 25.38 -18.87
CA LYS A 37 -6.82 24.52 -17.84
C LYS A 37 -5.86 24.43 -16.66
N LYS A 38 -6.37 24.75 -15.46
CA LYS A 38 -5.63 24.57 -14.21
C LYS A 38 -5.09 23.14 -14.16
N LYS A 39 -3.91 22.98 -13.55
CA LYS A 39 -3.29 21.66 -13.38
C LYS A 39 -4.29 20.73 -12.68
N VAL A 40 -4.65 19.65 -13.36
CA VAL A 40 -5.52 18.60 -12.79
C VAL A 40 -4.62 17.70 -11.96
N LYS A 41 -5.04 17.41 -10.71
CA LYS A 41 -4.25 16.58 -9.78
C LYS A 41 -3.89 15.26 -10.45
N ASN A 42 -2.62 14.86 -10.30
CA ASN A 42 -2.04 13.62 -10.83
C ASN A 42 -2.04 13.50 -12.36
N VAL A 43 -2.24 14.60 -13.11
CA VAL A 43 -2.12 14.62 -14.59
C VAL A 43 -1.05 15.64 -15.00
N SER A 44 0.04 15.16 -15.59
CA SER A 44 1.02 16.02 -16.28
C SER A 44 0.82 15.98 -17.79
N LYS A 45 1.26 17.05 -18.46
CA LYS A 45 1.36 17.10 -19.91
C LYS A 45 2.82 17.32 -20.23
N ASP A 46 3.44 16.31 -20.79
CA ASP A 46 4.84 16.31 -21.17
C ASP A 46 4.91 16.48 -22.70
N ALA A 47 5.87 17.25 -23.18
CA ALA A 47 5.95 17.63 -24.59
C ALA A 47 6.24 16.44 -25.52
N ILE A 48 6.86 15.38 -24.98
CA ILE A 48 7.31 14.20 -25.71
C ILE A 48 6.34 13.03 -25.50
N GLU A 49 6.04 12.69 -24.26
CA GLU A 49 5.24 11.50 -23.87
C GLU A 49 3.73 11.77 -23.79
N GLY A 50 3.30 13.01 -24.00
CA GLY A 50 1.89 13.39 -24.00
C GLY A 50 1.30 13.50 -22.59
N LYS A 51 0.13 12.90 -22.34
CA LYS A 51 -0.58 13.02 -21.05
C LYS A 51 -0.23 11.86 -20.13
N ILE A 52 0.50 12.13 -19.05
CA ILE A 52 0.91 11.13 -18.06
C ILE A 52 0.03 11.22 -16.81
N ARG A 53 -0.26 10.08 -16.17
CA ARG A 53 -1.00 10.02 -14.90
C ARG A 53 -0.24 9.25 -13.82
N LYS A 54 -0.24 9.78 -12.59
CA LYS A 54 0.34 9.08 -11.42
C LYS A 54 -0.75 8.30 -10.69
N ILE A 55 -0.56 7.00 -10.55
CA ILE A 55 -1.41 6.11 -9.74
C ILE A 55 -0.72 5.91 -8.39
N TYR A 56 -1.44 6.13 -7.30
CA TYR A 56 -0.94 5.85 -5.96
C TYR A 56 -1.31 4.41 -5.59
N ILE A 57 -0.29 3.57 -5.39
CA ILE A 57 -0.45 2.20 -4.88
C ILE A 57 -0.17 2.26 -3.38
N PRO A 58 -1.12 1.88 -2.51
CA PRO A 58 -0.91 1.87 -1.07
C PRO A 58 0.03 0.72 -0.64
N ASP A 59 0.61 0.84 0.56
CA ASP A 59 1.50 -0.18 1.12
C ASP A 59 0.78 -1.54 1.27
N GLN A 60 1.35 -2.59 0.71
CA GLN A 60 0.79 -3.95 0.75
C GLN A 60 1.31 -4.71 1.97
N LYS A 61 0.47 -4.84 3.00
CA LYS A 61 0.79 -5.56 4.24
C LYS A 61 0.58 -7.07 4.09
N ILE A 62 1.52 -7.76 3.45
CA ILE A 62 1.43 -9.22 3.20
C ILE A 62 1.73 -10.04 4.46
N GLY A 63 2.54 -9.50 5.39
CA GLY A 63 2.95 -10.21 6.61
C GLY A 63 1.88 -10.30 7.71
N GLU A 64 0.92 -9.37 7.73
CA GLU A 64 -0.19 -9.37 8.71
C GLU A 64 -1.30 -10.38 8.32
N MET A 65 -1.32 -10.81 7.06
CA MET A 65 -2.31 -11.73 6.55
C MET A 65 -1.91 -13.17 6.86
N ALA A 66 -2.73 -13.86 7.66
CA ALA A 66 -2.59 -15.30 7.83
C ALA A 66 -2.75 -15.98 6.45
N LEU A 67 -1.73 -16.73 6.03
CA LEU A 67 -1.77 -17.46 4.75
C LEU A 67 -3.04 -18.32 4.70
N PRO A 68 -3.82 -18.27 3.60
CA PRO A 68 -5.10 -18.99 3.50
C PRO A 68 -4.92 -20.52 3.55
N ASN A 69 -3.71 -21.02 3.24
CA ASN A 69 -3.42 -22.44 3.18
C ASN A 69 -2.84 -22.97 4.50
N LYS A 70 -3.70 -23.20 5.49
CA LYS A 70 -3.38 -24.02 6.68
C LYS A 70 -3.60 -25.52 6.39
N VAL A 71 -2.93 -26.04 5.36
CA VAL A 71 -3.06 -27.45 4.98
C VAL A 71 -2.39 -28.36 6.02
N LYS A 72 -3.00 -29.53 6.32
CA LYS A 72 -2.47 -30.48 7.31
C LYS A 72 -1.07 -30.99 6.96
N GLY A 73 -0.70 -31.03 5.68
CA GLY A 73 0.62 -31.49 5.22
C GLY A 73 1.80 -30.55 5.54
N VAL A 74 1.54 -29.27 5.85
CA VAL A 74 2.59 -28.29 6.25
C VAL A 74 2.78 -28.28 7.77
N LYS A 75 1.85 -28.89 8.52
CA LYS A 75 2.00 -29.06 9.97
C LYS A 75 2.93 -30.24 10.22
N ARG A 76 4.12 -29.98 10.73
CA ARG A 76 5.08 -31.02 11.14
C ARG A 76 4.53 -31.72 12.39
N GLU A 77 3.89 -32.86 12.22
CA GLU A 77 3.60 -33.76 13.35
C GLU A 77 4.92 -34.35 13.86
N ARG A 78 5.12 -34.31 15.19
CA ARG A 78 6.23 -34.98 15.88
C ARG A 78 6.14 -36.49 15.63
N ARG A 79 6.76 -36.98 14.56
CA ARG A 79 6.98 -38.41 14.31
C ARG A 79 8.23 -38.95 15.02
N GLU A 80 8.96 -38.09 15.73
CA GLU A 80 10.24 -38.44 16.36
C GLU A 80 10.05 -39.19 17.70
N ASP A 81 8.91 -39.06 18.37
CA ASP A 81 8.68 -39.64 19.71
C ASP A 81 8.30 -41.14 19.69
N HIS A 82 7.87 -41.68 18.54
CA HIS A 82 7.40 -43.08 18.43
C HIS A 82 8.46 -44.08 17.93
N CYS A 83 9.59 -43.61 17.41
CA CYS A 83 10.61 -44.51 16.86
C CYS A 83 11.59 -45.03 17.93
N LEU A 84 11.84 -44.26 18.99
CA LEU A 84 12.85 -44.59 20.01
C LEU A 84 12.35 -45.54 21.11
N THR A 85 11.04 -45.66 21.31
CA THR A 85 10.45 -46.54 22.34
C THR A 85 10.30 -47.98 21.86
N LEU A 86 10.11 -48.20 20.55
CA LEU A 86 10.00 -49.54 19.97
C LEU A 86 11.37 -50.24 19.85
N THR A 87 12.46 -49.48 19.71
CA THR A 87 13.83 -50.03 19.67
C THR A 87 14.34 -50.42 21.06
N SER A 88 13.89 -49.77 22.14
CA SER A 88 14.28 -50.16 23.50
C SER A 88 13.61 -51.45 23.97
N TYR A 89 12.35 -51.70 23.58
CA TYR A 89 11.63 -52.93 23.96
C TYR A 89 12.10 -54.17 23.21
N SER A 90 12.52 -54.05 21.94
CA SER A 90 13.03 -55.19 21.16
C SER A 90 14.40 -55.67 21.64
N ILE A 91 15.30 -54.76 22.01
CA ILE A 91 16.62 -55.10 22.55
C ILE A 91 16.48 -55.78 23.93
N SER A 92 15.54 -55.31 24.76
CA SER A 92 15.22 -55.91 26.05
C SER A 92 14.67 -57.35 25.94
N LEU A 93 13.72 -57.60 25.03
CA LEU A 93 13.16 -58.95 24.86
C LEU A 93 14.17 -59.97 24.32
N CYS A 94 15.04 -59.56 23.38
CA CYS A 94 16.11 -60.44 22.88
C CYS A 94 17.14 -60.79 23.97
N ALA A 95 17.48 -59.85 24.86
CA ALA A 95 18.38 -60.13 25.98
C ALA A 95 17.77 -61.11 26.99
N ILE A 96 16.46 -61.02 27.26
CA ILE A 96 15.75 -61.92 28.18
C ILE A 96 15.59 -63.34 27.59
N LEU A 97 15.40 -63.47 26.28
CA LEU A 97 15.29 -64.77 25.60
C LEU A 97 16.64 -65.51 25.52
N LEU A 98 17.76 -64.80 25.36
CA LEU A 98 19.10 -65.41 25.33
C LEU A 98 19.61 -65.82 26.73
N ALA A 99 19.10 -65.20 27.80
CA ALA A 99 19.47 -65.55 29.18
C ALA A 99 18.74 -66.80 29.70
N ASN A 100 17.57 -67.13 29.15
CA ASN A 100 16.81 -68.31 29.50
C ASN A 100 17.02 -69.39 28.44
N GLY A 101 18.16 -70.08 28.51
CA GLY A 101 18.41 -71.27 27.70
C GLY A 101 17.39 -72.35 28.02
N ASN A 102 16.29 -72.37 27.27
CA ASN A 102 15.33 -73.46 27.24
C ASN A 102 15.41 -74.13 25.88
N SER A 103 16.10 -75.26 25.85
CA SER A 103 16.00 -76.29 24.83
C SER A 103 14.54 -76.72 24.73
N LEU A 104 13.85 -76.32 23.67
CA LEU A 104 12.63 -76.98 23.23
C LEU A 104 12.97 -77.71 21.96
N GLU A 105 13.31 -78.99 22.15
CA GLU A 105 13.26 -80.00 21.10
C GLU A 105 11.84 -80.04 20.53
N VAL A 106 11.74 -80.06 19.20
CA VAL A 106 10.52 -80.41 18.48
C VAL A 106 10.93 -81.41 17.41
N GLU A 107 10.76 -82.70 17.71
CA GLU A 107 10.07 -83.63 16.80
C GLU A 107 8.56 -83.42 16.91
#